data_AF-A0A9P4TIG1-F1
#
_entry.id   AF-A0A9P4TIG1-F1
#
_cell.length_a   1.000
_cell.length_b   1.000
_cell.length_c   1.000
_cell.angle_alpha   90.00
_cell.angle_beta   90.00
_cell.angle_gamma   90.00
#
_symmetry.space_group_name_H-M   'P 1'
#
loop_
_entity.id
_entity.type
_entity.pdbx_description
1 polymer ?
#
loop_
_entity_poly.entity_id
_entity_poly.type
_entity_poly.pdbx_seq_one_letter_code
_entity_poly.pdbx_strand_id
1 'polypeptide(L)'
;MLVTIPYDSIRYYVTRHSRALDEVVEPRLVALDMCSPDNVLIDEHTKCVTGLVGFSNVVWGDALMTGGLADGSEAFFEGFGECPARLGSVKIRMLIYAIYRAILAVAAHHYRPHTSIDELAVRRDLVCAVNELARM
;
A
#
# COMPACT_ATOMS: atom_id res chain seq x y z
N MET A 1 19.82 3.53 -14.36
CA MET A 1 18.69 4.29 -14.93
C MET A 1 18.10 5.14 -13.81
N LEU A 2 18.14 6.47 -13.91
CA LEU A 2 17.59 7.35 -12.88
C LEU A 2 16.06 7.42 -13.07
N VAL A 3 15.29 6.78 -12.19
CA VAL A 3 13.82 6.92 -12.22
C VAL A 3 13.48 8.21 -11.49
N THR A 4 13.11 9.25 -12.23
CA THR A 4 12.66 10.52 -11.64
C THR A 4 11.25 10.37 -11.08
N ILE A 5 10.95 11.08 -9.99
CA ILE A 5 9.61 11.09 -9.39
C ILE A 5 8.76 12.10 -10.14
N PRO A 6 7.66 11.70 -10.82
CA PRO A 6 6.88 12.60 -11.65
C PRO A 6 5.84 13.36 -10.80
N TYR A 7 6.30 14.33 -10.00
CA TYR A 7 5.47 15.06 -9.02
C TYR A 7 4.21 15.67 -9.62
N ASP A 8 4.31 16.33 -10.78
CA ASP A 8 3.16 16.97 -11.44
C ASP A 8 2.12 15.93 -11.88
N SER A 9 2.57 14.82 -12.47
CA SER A 9 1.68 13.72 -12.86
C SER A 9 0.99 13.10 -11.64
N ILE A 10 1.73 12.86 -10.56
CA ILE A 10 1.16 12.33 -9.31
C ILE A 10 0.05 13.26 -8.81
N ARG A 11 0.35 14.56 -8.65
CA ARG A 11 -0.63 15.54 -8.16
C ARG A 11 -1.84 15.63 -9.07
N TYR A 12 -1.62 15.69 -10.39
CA TYR A 12 -2.68 15.80 -11.38
C TYR A 12 -3.62 14.59 -11.35
N TYR A 13 -3.09 13.37 -11.50
CA TYR A 13 -3.92 12.16 -11.60
C TYR A 13 -4.58 11.79 -10.26
N VAL A 14 -3.88 11.92 -9.14
CA VAL A 14 -4.51 11.69 -7.83
C VAL A 14 -5.66 12.68 -7.59
N THR A 15 -5.46 13.97 -7.91
CA THR A 15 -6.53 14.99 -7.75
C THR A 15 -7.71 14.70 -8.68
N ARG A 16 -7.44 14.35 -9.94
CA ARG A 16 -8.47 14.01 -10.93
C ARG A 16 -9.39 12.88 -10.46
N HIS A 17 -8.84 11.88 -9.79
CA HIS A 17 -9.56 10.70 -9.32
C HIS A 17 -9.96 10.74 -7.83
N SER A 18 -9.72 11.88 -7.16
CA SER A 18 -9.95 12.04 -5.71
C SER A 18 -11.37 11.69 -5.25
N ARG A 19 -12.40 11.89 -6.10
CA ARG A 19 -13.79 11.55 -5.79
C ARG A 19 -14.01 10.07 -5.45
N ALA A 20 -13.16 9.16 -5.93
CA ALA A 20 -13.26 7.75 -5.56
C ALA A 20 -13.00 7.51 -4.07
N LEU A 21 -12.27 8.43 -3.40
CA LEU A 21 -12.00 8.39 -1.97
C LEU A 21 -13.25 8.78 -1.15
N ASP A 22 -14.17 9.58 -1.71
CA ASP A 22 -15.41 10.00 -1.02
C ASP A 22 -16.39 8.84 -0.79
N GLU A 23 -16.23 7.73 -1.53
CA GLU A 23 -17.00 6.50 -1.32
C GLU A 23 -16.63 5.76 -0.01
N VAL A 24 -15.53 6.15 0.63
CA VAL A 24 -15.14 5.60 1.94
C VAL A 24 -15.95 6.30 3.03
N VAL A 25 -17.14 5.77 3.29
CA VAL A 25 -18.09 6.34 4.26
C VAL A 25 -17.90 5.82 5.69
N GLU A 26 -17.24 4.67 5.86
CA GLU A 26 -16.97 4.05 7.16
C GLU A 26 -15.45 3.90 7.38
N PRO A 27 -14.84 4.66 8.30
CA PRO A 27 -13.43 4.47 8.62
C PRO A 27 -13.22 3.16 9.39
N ARG A 28 -12.16 2.45 9.06
CA ARG A 28 -11.67 1.26 9.77
C ARG A 28 -10.30 1.56 10.37
N LEU A 29 -9.94 0.82 11.41
CA LEU A 29 -8.59 0.89 11.99
C LEU A 29 -7.62 0.16 11.04
N VAL A 30 -6.71 0.90 10.41
CA VAL A 30 -5.77 0.38 9.42
C VAL A 30 -4.37 0.36 9.99
N ALA A 31 -3.79 -0.83 10.12
CA ALA A 31 -2.38 -1.01 10.41
C ALA A 31 -1.60 -1.17 9.09
N LEU A 32 -0.93 -0.11 8.65
CA LEU A 32 -0.33 0.00 7.31
C LEU A 32 0.79 -1.03 7.10
N ASP A 33 1.64 -1.23 8.11
CA ASP A 33 2.83 -2.08 8.01
C ASP A 33 2.61 -3.49 8.54
N MET A 34 1.40 -3.82 9.02
CA MET A 34 1.10 -5.09 9.68
C MET A 34 1.34 -6.32 8.79
N CYS A 35 1.22 -6.15 7.47
CA CYS A 35 1.48 -7.22 6.50
C CYS A 35 2.94 -7.29 6.05
N SER A 36 3.84 -6.46 6.62
CA SER A 36 5.28 -6.61 6.42
C SER A 36 5.75 -7.89 7.10
N PRO A 37 6.58 -8.73 6.45
CA PRO A 37 7.16 -9.92 7.08
C PRO A 37 7.85 -9.63 8.42
N ASP A 38 8.49 -8.47 8.54
CA ASP A 38 9.19 -8.04 9.76
C ASP A 38 8.25 -7.78 10.95
N ASN A 39 6.94 -7.66 10.69
CA ASN A 39 5.93 -7.36 11.70
C ASN A 39 5.05 -8.57 12.07
N VAL A 40 5.35 -9.75 11.52
CA VAL A 40 4.60 -10.99 11.80
C VAL A 40 5.46 -11.91 12.68
N LEU A 41 4.96 -12.21 13.88
CA LEU A 41 5.61 -13.14 14.80
C LEU A 41 5.15 -14.56 14.50
N ILE A 42 6.12 -15.46 14.30
CA ILE A 42 5.89 -16.88 14.01
C ILE A 42 6.54 -17.70 15.12
N ASP A 43 5.80 -18.65 15.67
CA ASP A 43 6.36 -19.66 16.57
C ASP A 43 7.23 -20.64 15.79
N GLU A 44 8.50 -20.78 16.17
CA GLU A 44 9.46 -21.57 15.40
C GLU A 44 9.15 -23.08 15.39
N HIS A 45 8.44 -23.60 16.39
CA HIS A 45 8.14 -25.02 16.52
C HIS A 45 6.86 -25.40 15.78
N THR A 46 5.79 -24.64 15.99
CA THR A 46 4.46 -24.88 15.42
C THR A 46 4.29 -24.28 14.03
N LYS A 47 5.15 -23.31 13.66
CA LYS A 47 5.05 -22.51 12.42
C LYS A 47 3.74 -21.71 12.31
N CYS A 48 3.07 -21.49 13.43
CA CYS A 48 1.86 -20.68 13.50
C CYS A 48 2.19 -19.20 13.74
N VAL A 49 1.36 -18.30 13.19
CA VAL A 49 1.39 -16.88 13.54
C VAL A 49 0.92 -16.73 14.98
N THR A 50 1.73 -16.09 15.82
CA THR A 50 1.43 -15.90 17.26
C THR A 50 1.14 -14.47 17.63
N GLY A 51 1.55 -13.51 16.80
CA GLY A 51 1.38 -12.11 17.11
C GLY A 51 1.73 -11.21 15.95
N LEU A 52 1.28 -9.96 16.07
CA LEU A 52 1.44 -8.92 15.07
C LEU A 52 1.98 -7.70 15.80
N VAL A 53 2.95 -7.01 15.19
CA VAL A 53 3.59 -5.81 15.74
C VAL A 53 3.55 -4.67 14.71
N GLY A 54 4.21 -3.55 14.98
CA GLY A 54 4.27 -2.43 14.04
C GLY A 54 3.07 -1.48 14.08
N PHE A 55 2.35 -1.40 15.21
CA PHE A 55 1.17 -0.52 15.36
C PHE A 55 1.49 0.98 15.51
N SER A 56 2.72 1.43 15.27
CA SER A 56 3.15 2.82 15.46
C SER A 56 2.61 3.80 14.39
N ASN A 57 2.11 3.28 13.26
CA ASN A 57 1.57 4.06 12.15
C ASN A 57 0.12 3.70 11.81
N VAL A 58 -0.64 3.25 12.80
CA VAL A 58 -2.05 2.93 12.64
C VAL A 58 -2.86 4.21 12.42
N VAL A 59 -3.79 4.15 11.46
CA VAL A 59 -4.68 5.27 11.11
C VAL A 59 -6.13 4.81 11.03
N TRP A 60 -7.08 5.73 11.17
CA TRP A 60 -8.48 5.48 10.81
C TRP A 60 -8.68 5.90 9.35
N GLY A 61 -9.10 4.96 8.49
CA GLY A 61 -9.23 5.21 7.06
C GLY A 61 -9.86 4.06 6.30
N ASP A 62 -9.59 4.01 5.00
CA ASP A 62 -10.04 2.93 4.13
C ASP A 62 -9.22 1.66 4.37
N ALA A 63 -9.90 0.53 4.56
CA ALA A 63 -9.26 -0.76 4.74
C ALA A 63 -8.25 -1.07 3.61
N LEU A 64 -8.54 -0.66 2.37
CA LEU A 64 -7.69 -0.90 1.19
C LEU A 64 -6.32 -0.21 1.26
N MET A 65 -6.08 0.67 2.24
CA MET A 65 -4.79 1.32 2.43
C MET A 65 -3.69 0.35 2.87
N THR A 66 -4.03 -0.78 3.52
CA THR A 66 -3.02 -1.76 3.96
C THR A 66 -2.31 -2.41 2.77
N GLY A 67 -0.99 -2.64 2.90
CA GLY A 67 -0.19 -3.30 1.87
C GLY A 67 -0.67 -4.72 1.55
N GLY A 68 -1.16 -5.46 2.55
CA GLY A 68 -1.62 -6.85 2.35
C GLY A 68 -2.80 -6.99 1.39
N LEU A 69 -3.71 -6.00 1.35
CA LEU A 69 -4.86 -6.03 0.42
C LEU A 69 -4.48 -5.64 -1.01
N ALA A 70 -3.35 -4.95 -1.21
CA ALA A 70 -2.88 -4.59 -2.55
C ALA A 70 -2.27 -5.78 -3.28
N ASP A 71 -1.37 -6.50 -2.59
CA ASP A 71 -0.49 -7.50 -3.20
C ASP A 71 -0.65 -8.90 -2.56
N GLY A 72 -1.74 -9.13 -1.84
CA GLY A 72 -2.05 -10.41 -1.21
C GLY A 72 -2.09 -11.58 -2.21
N SER A 73 -1.58 -12.73 -1.78
CA SER A 73 -1.70 -13.98 -2.53
C SER A 73 -3.12 -14.55 -2.43
N GLU A 74 -3.45 -15.53 -3.29
CA GLU A 74 -4.73 -16.25 -3.19
C GLU A 74 -4.93 -16.88 -1.80
N ALA A 75 -3.89 -17.51 -1.25
CA ALA A 75 -3.91 -18.07 0.10
C ALA A 75 -4.12 -17.01 1.20
N PHE A 76 -3.57 -15.80 1.01
CA PHE A 76 -3.82 -14.69 1.93
C PHE A 76 -5.30 -14.30 1.93
N PHE A 77 -5.91 -14.16 0.75
CA PHE A 77 -7.32 -13.79 0.64
C PHE A 77 -8.27 -14.90 1.11
N GLU A 78 -7.89 -16.18 0.94
CA GLU A 78 -8.61 -17.31 1.52
C GLU A 78 -8.66 -17.20 3.05
N GLY A 79 -7.53 -16.91 3.69
CA GLY A 79 -7.46 -16.72 5.14
C GLY A 79 -8.10 -15.42 5.63
N PHE A 80 -8.07 -14.36 4.81
CA PHE A 80 -8.69 -13.06 5.13
C PHE A 80 -10.22 -13.12 5.01
N GLY A 81 -10.75 -14.01 4.16
CA GLY A 81 -12.19 -14.22 3.97
C GLY A 81 -12.84 -13.32 2.91
N GLU A 82 -12.11 -12.34 2.37
CA GLU A 82 -12.59 -11.46 1.31
C GLU A 82 -11.46 -11.04 0.37
N CYS A 83 -11.70 -11.10 -0.94
CA CYS A 83 -10.82 -10.52 -1.95
C CYS A 83 -11.51 -9.31 -2.58
N PRO A 84 -11.00 -8.07 -2.38
CA PRO A 84 -11.64 -6.89 -2.93
C PRO A 84 -11.74 -6.96 -4.45
N ALA A 85 -12.94 -6.71 -4.99
CA ALA A 85 -13.14 -6.65 -6.44
C ALA A 85 -12.32 -5.48 -7.02
N ARG A 86 -11.32 -5.79 -7.84
CA ARG A 86 -10.37 -4.81 -8.42
C ARG A 86 -10.97 -4.07 -9.62
N LEU A 87 -12.13 -3.45 -9.45
CA LEU A 87 -12.89 -2.78 -10.50
C LEU A 87 -13.33 -1.38 -10.07
N GLY A 88 -13.59 -0.52 -11.05
CA GLY A 88 -14.15 0.83 -10.83
C GLY A 88 -13.39 1.66 -9.80
N SER A 89 -14.12 2.25 -8.87
CA SER A 89 -13.60 3.11 -7.80
C SER A 89 -12.66 2.38 -6.85
N VAL A 90 -12.90 1.10 -6.55
CA VAL A 90 -12.02 0.28 -5.69
C VAL A 90 -10.62 0.20 -6.29
N LYS A 91 -10.53 -0.08 -7.60
CA LYS A 91 -9.24 -0.12 -8.30
C LYS A 91 -8.54 1.25 -8.28
N ILE A 92 -9.28 2.33 -8.49
CA ILE A 92 -8.75 3.70 -8.39
C ILE A 92 -8.17 3.95 -7.01
N ARG A 93 -8.90 3.63 -5.93
CA ARG A 93 -8.42 3.80 -4.55
C ARG A 93 -7.17 2.97 -4.28
N MET A 94 -7.15 1.70 -4.72
CA MET A 94 -5.97 0.84 -4.60
C MET A 94 -4.74 1.44 -5.28
N LEU A 95 -4.89 2.02 -6.48
CA LEU A 95 -3.79 2.70 -7.18
C LEU A 95 -3.33 3.96 -6.45
N ILE A 96 -4.25 4.78 -5.94
CA ILE A 96 -3.92 5.95 -5.12
C ILE A 96 -3.14 5.52 -3.86
N TYR A 97 -3.55 4.44 -3.20
CA TYR A 97 -2.84 3.94 -2.01
C TYR A 97 -1.48 3.30 -2.34
N ALA A 98 -1.35 2.66 -3.51
CA ALA A 98 -0.05 2.19 -4.00
C ALA A 98 0.92 3.36 -4.23
N ILE A 99 0.45 4.44 -4.86
CA ILE A 99 1.20 5.69 -5.02
C ILE A 99 1.60 6.27 -3.65
N TYR A 100 0.65 6.34 -2.71
CA TYR A 100 0.90 6.83 -1.35
C TYR A 100 1.99 6.03 -0.62
N ARG A 101 1.88 4.70 -0.60
CA ARG A 101 2.88 3.83 0.05
C ARG A 101 4.25 3.95 -0.59
N ALA A 102 4.33 4.05 -1.93
CA ALA A 102 5.60 4.25 -2.61
C ALA A 102 6.24 5.61 -2.29
N ILE A 103 5.45 6.68 -2.20
CA ILE A 103 5.93 8.01 -1.75
C ILE A 103 6.47 7.93 -0.32
N LEU A 104 5.74 7.26 0.58
CA LEU A 104 6.19 7.06 1.96
C LEU A 104 7.51 6.31 2.02
N ALA A 105 7.66 5.22 1.25
CA ALA A 105 8.88 4.43 1.22
C ALA A 105 10.09 5.23 0.69
N VAL A 106 9.91 6.02 -0.37
CA VAL A 106 10.96 6.91 -0.89
C VAL A 106 11.33 7.99 0.14
N ALA A 107 10.33 8.63 0.75
CA ALA A 107 10.57 9.65 1.78
C ALA A 107 11.28 9.05 3.01
N ALA A 108 10.85 7.86 3.46
CA ALA A 108 11.46 7.14 4.56
C ALA A 108 12.93 6.81 4.26
N HIS A 109 13.24 6.31 3.05
CA HIS A 109 14.63 6.03 2.65
C HIS A 109 15.50 7.30 2.67
N HIS A 110 14.96 8.43 2.22
CA HIS A 110 15.68 9.71 2.26
C HIS A 110 16.05 10.15 3.69
N TYR A 111 15.13 10.04 4.64
CA TYR A 111 15.37 10.43 6.04
C TYR A 111 16.04 9.33 6.88
N ARG A 112 15.99 8.07 6.43
CA ARG A 112 16.56 6.88 7.08
C ARG A 112 17.33 6.06 6.05
N PRO A 113 18.55 6.49 5.66
CA PRO A 113 19.30 5.85 4.58
C PRO A 113 19.79 4.43 4.89
N HIS A 114 19.72 4.00 6.15
CA HIS A 114 20.09 2.64 6.57
C HIS A 114 18.96 1.61 6.45
N THR A 115 17.82 2.00 5.88
CA THR A 115 16.73 1.05 5.63
C THR A 115 17.06 0.17 4.42
N SER A 116 16.79 -1.14 4.49
CA SER A 116 16.98 -2.12 3.42
C SER A 116 16.03 -1.94 2.21
N ILE A 117 15.46 -0.75 2.05
CA ILE A 117 14.49 -0.43 1.00
C ILE A 117 15.22 -0.38 -0.35
N ASP A 118 14.76 -1.19 -1.31
CA ASP A 118 15.15 -1.04 -2.71
C ASP A 118 14.43 0.17 -3.33
N GLU A 119 15.04 1.34 -3.20
CA GLU A 119 14.47 2.60 -3.67
C GLU A 119 14.18 2.57 -5.18
N LEU A 120 15.00 1.89 -5.98
CA LEU A 120 14.80 1.80 -7.42
C LEU A 120 13.56 0.97 -7.75
N ALA A 121 13.33 -0.14 -7.04
CA ALA A 121 12.10 -0.92 -7.19
C ALA A 121 10.88 -0.08 -6.81
N VAL A 122 10.90 0.59 -5.64
CA VAL A 122 9.80 1.43 -5.18
C VAL A 122 9.48 2.56 -6.18
N ARG A 123 10.50 3.21 -6.74
CA ARG A 123 10.29 4.25 -7.76
C ARG A 123 9.68 3.70 -9.05
N ARG A 124 10.02 2.47 -9.44
CA ARG A 124 9.39 1.80 -10.59
C ARG A 124 7.92 1.51 -10.31
N ASP A 125 7.60 0.98 -9.14
CA ASP A 125 6.22 0.67 -8.74
C ASP A 125 5.36 1.93 -8.67
N LEU A 126 5.91 3.04 -8.15
CA LEU A 126 5.30 4.36 -8.18
C LEU A 126 4.92 4.77 -9.61
N VAL A 127 5.87 4.69 -10.54
CA VAL A 127 5.63 5.07 -11.95
C VAL A 127 4.61 4.14 -12.61
N CYS A 128 4.63 2.84 -12.32
CA CYS A 128 3.63 1.89 -12.80
C CYS A 128 2.23 2.25 -12.31
N ALA A 129 2.06 2.51 -11.01
CA ALA A 129 0.78 2.86 -10.42
C ALA A 129 0.23 4.19 -10.97
N VAL A 130 1.09 5.22 -11.14
CA VAL A 130 0.70 6.50 -11.76
C VAL A 130 0.26 6.29 -13.21
N ASN A 131 1.01 5.49 -13.98
CA ASN A 131 0.67 5.22 -15.38
C ASN A 131 -0.61 4.42 -15.53
N GLU A 132 -0.90 3.51 -14.60
CA GLU A 132 -2.16 2.77 -14.59
C GLU A 132 -3.32 3.66 -14.19
N LEU A 133 -3.15 4.52 -13.17
CA LEU A 133 -4.16 5.51 -12.77
C LEU A 133 -4.47 6.48 -13.91
N ALA A 134 -3.46 6.90 -14.69
CA ALA A 134 -3.64 7.77 -15.85
C ALA A 134 -4.47 7.14 -16.99
N ARG A 135 -4.58 5.81 -17.03
CA ARG A 135 -5.38 5.08 -18.04
C ARG A 135 -6.82 4.80 -17.58
N MET A 136 -7.12 5.05 -16.31
CA MET A 136 -8.47 4.88 -15.75
C MET A 136 -9.35 6.10 -16.05
#